data_AF-A0A9D1BWJ0-F1
#
_entry.id   AF-A0A9D1BWJ0-F1
#
_cell.length_a   1.000
_cell.length_b   1.000
_cell.length_c   1.000
_cell.angle_alpha   90.00
_cell.angle_beta   90.00
_cell.angle_gamma   90.00
#
_symmetry.space_group_name_H-M   'P 1'
#
loop_
_entity.id
_entity.type
_entity.pdbx_description
1 polymer ?
#
loop_
_entity_poly.entity_id
_entity_poly.type
_entity_poly.pdbx_seq_one_letter_code
_entity_poly.pdbx_strand_id
1 'polypeptide(L)'
;MKKYSILLLATLFCFNPITAQELQANVSVNTPRLQKTDPQVFKELESAITEFLNAQKWTNDEFDHEERIQINIQLNIKEELANNQFKADLIIQSSRPVYGSDYQTVMLSTVDKDILFTYEQFQPIQYSQNSFIDNLSSLLSFYAYIVIGMDYDSFSPFGGDPYFLAAQEIANTIPTDNSGKYKGWRPIDGQRNRYWIIENFLNPRMRPIRQAIYDYHRLGLDI
;
A
#
# COMPACT_ATOMS: atom_id res chain seq x y z
N MET A 1 49.14 -24.92 -20.65
CA MET A 1 48.54 -23.60 -20.40
C MET A 1 47.07 -23.55 -20.84
N LYS A 2 46.17 -24.36 -20.27
CA LYS A 2 44.72 -24.37 -20.63
C LYS A 2 43.75 -24.68 -19.46
N LYS A 3 44.20 -24.66 -18.20
CA LYS A 3 43.34 -24.95 -17.04
C LYS A 3 42.96 -23.73 -16.18
N TYR A 4 43.64 -22.59 -16.36
CA TYR A 4 43.34 -21.37 -15.60
C TYR A 4 42.31 -20.44 -16.27
N SER A 5 41.99 -20.64 -17.55
CA SER A 5 40.98 -19.82 -18.25
C SER A 5 39.53 -20.20 -17.92
N ILE A 6 39.28 -21.38 -17.33
CA ILE A 6 37.92 -21.80 -16.93
C ILE A 6 37.58 -21.31 -15.53
N LEU A 7 38.58 -21.07 -14.66
CA LEU A 7 38.35 -20.56 -13.31
C LEU A 7 38.06 -19.05 -13.27
N LEU A 8 38.47 -18.30 -14.31
CA LEU A 8 38.25 -16.85 -14.39
C LEU A 8 36.90 -16.46 -15.01
N LEU A 9 36.16 -17.43 -15.59
CA LEU A 9 34.85 -17.20 -16.21
C LEU A 9 33.67 -17.58 -15.29
N ALA A 10 33.95 -18.21 -14.14
CA ALA A 10 32.95 -18.58 -13.14
C ALA A 10 32.73 -17.51 -12.05
N THR A 11 33.52 -16.44 -12.07
CA THR A 11 33.46 -15.32 -11.11
C THR A 11 32.80 -14.06 -11.67
N LEU A 12 32.30 -14.08 -12.91
CA LEU A 12 31.44 -13.02 -13.41
C LEU A 12 29.99 -13.22 -12.93
N PHE A 13 29.69 -12.51 -11.85
CA PHE A 13 28.44 -11.75 -11.71
C PHE A 13 27.14 -12.58 -11.68
N CYS A 14 26.96 -13.36 -10.61
CA CYS A 14 25.63 -13.43 -9.97
C CYS A 14 25.45 -12.23 -9.05
N PHE A 15 25.33 -11.03 -9.61
CA PHE A 15 24.63 -9.95 -8.91
C PHE A 15 23.16 -10.14 -9.22
N ASN A 16 22.46 -10.89 -8.37
CA ASN A 16 21.02 -10.65 -8.28
C ASN A 16 20.90 -9.24 -7.69
N PRO A 17 20.26 -8.27 -8.35
CA PRO A 17 19.85 -7.06 -7.64
C PRO A 17 19.00 -7.54 -6.46
N ILE A 18 19.47 -7.31 -5.25
CA ILE A 18 18.61 -7.35 -4.07
C ILE A 18 17.67 -6.19 -4.33
N THR A 19 16.52 -6.47 -4.94
CA THR A 19 15.48 -5.49 -5.14
C THR A 19 15.07 -5.05 -3.75
N ALA A 20 15.55 -3.89 -3.33
CA ALA A 20 15.08 -3.32 -2.10
C ALA A 20 13.65 -2.84 -2.36
N GLN A 21 12.72 -3.34 -1.57
CA GLN A 21 11.32 -2.95 -1.65
C GLN A 21 11.12 -1.65 -0.89
N GLU A 22 10.23 -0.82 -1.43
CA GLU A 22 10.05 0.57 -1.01
C GLU A 22 9.27 0.67 0.30
N LEU A 23 8.38 -0.29 0.57
CA LEU A 23 7.55 -0.32 1.76
C LEU A 23 8.14 -1.22 2.85
N GLN A 24 7.94 -0.79 4.09
CA GLN A 24 8.05 -1.63 5.28
C GLN A 24 6.67 -1.67 5.97
N ALA A 25 5.86 -2.64 5.56
CA ALA A 25 4.52 -2.86 6.05
C ALA A 25 4.49 -3.78 7.26
N ASN A 26 3.90 -3.28 8.36
CA ASN A 26 3.52 -4.08 9.52
C ASN A 26 1.99 -4.22 9.51
N VAL A 27 1.51 -5.46 9.40
CA VAL A 27 0.07 -5.76 9.31
C VAL A 27 -0.37 -6.46 10.58
N SER A 28 -1.54 -6.09 11.09
CA SER A 28 -2.22 -6.81 12.17
C SER A 28 -3.66 -7.10 11.80
N VAL A 29 -4.10 -8.35 11.96
CA VAL A 29 -5.48 -8.76 11.72
C VAL A 29 -6.16 -9.06 13.04
N ASN A 30 -7.13 -8.23 13.40
CA ASN A 30 -7.90 -8.36 14.63
C ASN A 30 -9.30 -8.89 14.35
N THR A 31 -9.73 -9.86 15.15
CA THR A 31 -11.04 -10.52 15.00
C THR A 31 -11.85 -10.45 16.29
N PRO A 32 -12.26 -9.24 16.74
CA PRO A 32 -12.80 -9.02 18.08
C PRO A 32 -14.15 -9.72 18.36
N ARG A 33 -14.86 -10.18 17.33
CA ARG A 33 -16.24 -10.73 17.45
C ARG A 33 -16.46 -12.06 16.74
N LEU A 34 -15.40 -12.72 16.27
CA LEU A 34 -15.51 -13.88 15.39
C LEU A 34 -15.41 -15.21 16.13
N GLN A 35 -16.14 -16.22 15.63
CA GLN A 35 -16.19 -17.56 16.21
C GLN A 35 -16.37 -18.69 15.18
N LYS A 36 -16.58 -18.40 13.88
CA LYS A 36 -16.94 -19.44 12.90
C LYS A 36 -15.75 -19.94 12.09
N THR A 37 -14.92 -19.03 11.58
CA THR A 37 -13.70 -19.35 10.83
C THR A 37 -12.56 -19.67 11.78
N ASP A 38 -11.72 -20.64 11.39
CA ASP A 38 -10.52 -21.00 12.15
C ASP A 38 -9.59 -19.76 12.30
N PRO A 39 -9.16 -19.42 13.53
CA PRO A 39 -8.20 -18.34 13.78
C PRO A 39 -6.94 -18.39 12.90
N GLN A 40 -6.53 -19.58 12.45
CA GLN A 40 -5.39 -19.79 11.56
C GLN A 40 -5.55 -19.07 10.21
N VAL A 41 -6.78 -18.99 9.68
CA VAL A 41 -7.08 -18.28 8.42
C VAL A 41 -6.66 -16.81 8.51
N PHE A 42 -6.89 -16.16 9.64
CA PHE A 42 -6.58 -14.75 9.84
C PHE A 42 -5.09 -14.49 10.03
N LYS A 43 -4.36 -15.44 10.63
CA LYS A 43 -2.88 -15.37 10.71
C LYS A 43 -2.25 -15.53 9.34
N GLU A 44 -2.79 -16.41 8.51
CA GLU A 44 -2.36 -16.56 7.12
C GLU A 44 -2.70 -15.32 6.30
N LEU A 45 -3.89 -14.74 6.49
CA LEU A 45 -4.26 -13.47 5.87
C LEU A 45 -3.29 -12.35 6.25
N GLU A 46 -2.95 -12.21 7.53
CA GLU A 46 -1.97 -11.23 8.02
C GLU A 46 -0.61 -11.40 7.32
N SER A 47 -0.14 -12.65 7.24
CA SER A 47 1.12 -12.99 6.58
C SER A 47 1.07 -12.70 5.08
N ALA A 48 -0.03 -13.06 4.40
CA ALA A 48 -0.23 -12.86 2.98
C ALA A 48 -0.29 -11.36 2.60
N ILE A 49 -0.96 -10.53 3.40
CA ILE A 49 -1.00 -9.08 3.20
C ILE A 49 0.40 -8.48 3.41
N THR A 50 1.11 -8.92 4.46
CA THR A 50 2.46 -8.45 4.77
C THR A 50 3.43 -8.79 3.64
N GLU A 51 3.41 -10.03 3.16
CA GLU A 51 4.24 -10.49 2.04
C GLU A 51 3.89 -9.74 0.75
N PHE A 52 2.60 -9.60 0.44
CA PHE A 52 2.13 -8.87 -0.74
C PHE A 52 2.66 -7.43 -0.79
N LEU A 53 2.57 -6.68 0.32
CA LEU A 53 3.00 -5.29 0.36
C LEU A 53 4.52 -5.14 0.34
N ASN A 54 5.24 -6.04 1.02
CA ASN A 54 6.69 -5.94 1.20
C ASN A 54 7.51 -6.64 0.12
N ALA A 55 6.92 -7.54 -0.68
CA ALA A 55 7.62 -8.24 -1.75
C ALA A 55 7.36 -7.64 -3.13
N GLN A 56 6.26 -6.90 -3.29
CA GLN A 56 5.92 -6.21 -4.52
C GLN A 56 6.83 -5.01 -4.76
N LYS A 57 7.22 -4.79 -6.02
CA LYS A 57 7.89 -3.56 -6.48
C LYS A 57 6.83 -2.53 -6.87
N TRP A 58 6.83 -1.37 -6.21
CA TRP A 58 5.81 -0.34 -6.40
C TRP A 58 6.28 0.82 -7.28
N THR A 59 7.58 1.12 -7.24
CA THR A 59 8.22 2.20 -7.99
C THR A 59 9.40 1.65 -8.79
N ASN A 60 10.13 2.50 -9.51
CA ASN A 60 11.37 2.08 -10.17
C ASN A 60 12.63 2.46 -9.38
N ASP A 61 12.46 3.17 -8.27
CA ASP A 61 13.54 3.69 -7.47
C ASP A 61 14.11 2.59 -6.55
N GLU A 62 15.39 2.72 -6.20
CA GLU A 62 16.06 1.80 -5.28
C GLU A 62 16.09 2.45 -3.89
N PHE A 63 15.64 1.71 -2.87
CA PHE A 63 15.55 2.19 -1.49
C PHE A 63 16.58 1.51 -0.61
N ASP A 64 17.31 2.27 0.21
CA ASP A 64 18.05 1.64 1.30
C ASP A 64 17.10 1.17 2.41
N HIS A 65 17.56 0.24 3.27
CA HIS A 65 16.70 -0.33 4.32
C HIS A 65 16.13 0.74 5.27
N GLU A 66 16.92 1.78 5.53
CA GLU A 66 16.57 2.94 6.35
C GLU A 66 15.65 3.96 5.65
N GLU A 67 15.56 3.91 4.33
CA GLU A 67 14.69 4.79 3.52
C GLU A 67 13.29 4.20 3.31
N ARG A 68 13.08 2.93 3.68
CA ARG A 68 11.80 2.25 3.49
C ARG A 68 10.68 2.96 4.21
N ILE A 69 9.59 3.18 3.49
CA ILE A 69 8.41 3.89 3.99
C ILE A 69 7.67 2.99 4.98
N GLN A 70 7.59 3.45 6.22
CA GLN A 70 6.92 2.70 7.29
C GLN A 70 5.40 2.82 7.13
N ILE A 71 4.72 1.68 7.01
CA ILE A 71 3.26 1.60 6.93
C ILE A 71 2.74 0.58 7.95
N ASN A 72 1.85 1.03 8.82
CA ASN A 72 1.15 0.19 9.77
C ASN A 72 -0.30 0.03 9.30
N ILE A 73 -0.71 -1.23 9.14
CA ILE A 73 -2.04 -1.60 8.69
C ILE A 73 -2.70 -2.44 9.78
N GLN A 74 -3.90 -2.03 10.18
CA GLN A 74 -4.72 -2.82 11.08
C GLN A 74 -6.04 -3.15 10.40
N LEU A 75 -6.28 -4.43 10.19
CA LEU A 75 -7.50 -4.97 9.61
C LEU A 75 -8.39 -5.53 10.73
N ASN A 76 -9.50 -4.88 11.00
CA ASN A 76 -10.46 -5.30 12.02
C ASN A 76 -11.64 -6.02 11.36
N ILE A 77 -11.66 -7.36 11.43
CA ILE A 77 -12.75 -8.14 10.86
C ILE A 77 -14.01 -8.00 11.73
N LYS A 78 -15.11 -7.52 11.12
CA LYS A 78 -16.38 -7.24 11.78
C LYS A 78 -17.38 -8.36 11.62
N GLU A 79 -17.50 -8.90 10.41
CA GLU A 79 -18.50 -9.90 10.06
C GLU A 79 -17.90 -10.96 9.11
N GLU A 80 -18.23 -12.22 9.36
CA GLU A 80 -17.97 -13.35 8.46
C GLU A 80 -19.24 -13.63 7.65
N LEU A 81 -19.12 -13.55 6.34
CA LEU A 81 -20.19 -13.83 5.38
C LEU A 81 -19.97 -15.20 4.73
N ALA A 82 -20.93 -15.65 3.92
CA ALA A 82 -20.78 -16.89 3.17
C ALA A 82 -19.65 -16.80 2.12
N ASN A 83 -19.14 -17.95 1.69
CA ASN A 83 -18.14 -18.07 0.61
C ASN A 83 -16.82 -17.32 0.91
N ASN A 84 -16.28 -17.49 2.12
CA ASN A 84 -15.00 -16.88 2.54
C ASN A 84 -14.93 -15.37 2.33
N GLN A 85 -16.09 -14.71 2.44
CA GLN A 85 -16.21 -13.28 2.33
C GLN A 85 -16.23 -12.65 3.71
N PHE A 86 -15.47 -11.57 3.88
CA PHE A 86 -15.32 -10.88 5.15
C PHE A 86 -15.65 -9.41 4.97
N LYS A 87 -16.28 -8.86 6.00
CA LYS A 87 -16.50 -7.42 6.13
C LYS A 87 -15.63 -6.89 7.26
N ALA A 88 -14.85 -5.84 6.99
CA ALA A 88 -13.86 -5.32 7.92
C ALA A 88 -13.79 -3.79 7.91
N ASP A 89 -13.08 -3.24 8.88
CA ASP A 89 -12.57 -1.88 8.84
C ASP A 89 -11.05 -1.94 8.71
N LEU A 90 -10.48 -1.16 7.78
CA LEU A 90 -9.05 -1.03 7.58
C LEU A 90 -8.57 0.29 8.14
N ILE A 91 -7.54 0.26 8.98
CA ILE A 91 -6.86 1.44 9.49
C ILE A 91 -5.46 1.44 8.88
N ILE A 92 -5.09 2.55 8.26
CA ILE A 92 -3.78 2.73 7.63
C ILE A 92 -3.11 3.94 8.26
N GLN A 93 -1.88 3.75 8.71
CA GLN A 93 -1.02 4.82 9.18
C GLN A 93 0.35 4.71 8.52
N SER A 94 0.86 5.80 7.97
CA SER A 94 2.25 5.87 7.50
C SER A 94 3.01 6.97 8.23
N SER A 95 4.31 6.77 8.37
CA SER A 95 5.21 7.73 8.99
C SER A 95 6.53 7.79 8.23
N ARG A 96 7.21 8.92 8.40
CA ARG A 96 8.58 9.12 7.92
C ARG A 96 9.48 9.64 9.06
N PRO A 97 10.78 9.33 9.05
CA PRO A 97 11.73 9.92 9.97
C PRO A 97 11.97 11.41 9.63
N VAL A 98 12.22 12.20 10.67
CA VAL A 98 12.68 13.59 10.54
C VAL A 98 14.20 13.61 10.52
N TYR A 99 14.77 14.29 9.51
CA TYR A 99 16.22 14.33 9.30
C TYR A 99 16.98 14.78 10.55
N GLY A 100 18.07 14.08 10.86
CA GLY A 100 18.93 14.42 12.00
C GLY A 100 18.34 14.13 13.39
N SER A 101 17.24 13.36 13.48
CA SER A 101 16.60 13.02 14.75
C SER A 101 16.04 11.59 14.77
N ASP A 102 15.77 11.07 15.97
CA ASP A 102 15.03 9.80 16.16
C ASP A 102 13.50 9.99 16.08
N TYR A 103 13.03 11.19 15.73
CA TYR A 103 11.61 11.51 15.71
C TYR A 103 10.95 11.06 14.40
N GLN A 104 9.75 10.47 14.50
CA GLN A 104 8.91 10.13 13.36
C GLN A 104 7.68 11.03 13.30
N THR A 105 7.35 11.49 12.11
CA THR A 105 6.15 12.29 11.82
C THR A 105 5.15 11.48 11.00
N VAL A 106 3.86 11.67 11.28
CA VAL A 106 2.78 10.93 10.61
C VAL A 106 2.47 11.58 9.27
N MET A 107 2.52 10.79 8.21
CA MET A 107 2.19 11.23 6.86
C MET A 107 0.72 11.03 6.55
N LEU A 108 0.21 9.81 6.77
CA LEU A 108 -1.19 9.46 6.56
C LEU A 108 -1.75 8.81 7.82
N SER A 109 -3.00 9.13 8.16
CA SER A 109 -3.81 8.39 9.11
C SER A 109 -5.24 8.36 8.58
N THR A 110 -5.69 7.18 8.14
CA THR A 110 -7.02 7.03 7.55
C THR A 110 -7.69 5.74 7.98
N VAL A 111 -9.03 5.76 7.99
CA VAL A 111 -9.86 4.61 8.31
C VAL A 111 -10.82 4.38 7.16
N ASP A 112 -10.69 3.23 6.51
CA ASP A 112 -11.59 2.73 5.49
C ASP A 112 -12.60 1.77 6.12
N LYS A 113 -13.86 2.19 6.16
CA LYS A 113 -14.91 1.46 6.87
C LYS A 113 -15.71 0.59 5.94
N ASP A 114 -16.20 -0.53 6.49
CA ASP A 114 -17.13 -1.43 5.82
C ASP A 114 -16.57 -1.99 4.50
N ILE A 115 -15.27 -2.25 4.46
CA ILE A 115 -14.63 -2.90 3.32
C ILE A 115 -15.11 -4.35 3.22
N LEU A 116 -15.33 -4.81 1.99
CA LEU A 116 -15.81 -6.14 1.69
C LEU A 116 -14.77 -6.85 0.81
N PHE A 117 -14.27 -7.99 1.25
CA PHE A 117 -13.28 -8.73 0.48
C PHE A 117 -13.47 -10.24 0.64
N THR A 118 -12.85 -11.01 -0.26
CA THR A 118 -12.84 -12.48 -0.21
C THR A 118 -11.41 -12.93 -0.02
N TYR A 119 -11.18 -13.93 0.81
CA TYR A 119 -9.85 -14.50 1.02
C TYR A 119 -9.95 -16.00 1.19
N GLU A 120 -9.19 -16.73 0.39
CA GLU A 120 -9.06 -18.18 0.51
C GLU A 120 -7.64 -18.52 0.98
N GLN A 121 -7.55 -19.48 1.91
CA GLN A 121 -6.26 -19.92 2.43
C GLN A 121 -5.37 -20.44 1.31
N PHE A 122 -4.07 -20.22 1.45
CA PHE A 122 -3.04 -20.64 0.49
C PHE A 122 -3.14 -19.98 -0.89
N GLN A 123 -4.12 -19.10 -1.11
CA GLN A 123 -4.18 -18.30 -2.33
C GLN A 123 -3.33 -17.04 -2.16
N PRO A 124 -2.26 -16.85 -2.96
CA PRO A 124 -1.48 -15.64 -2.89
C PRO A 124 -2.29 -14.44 -3.35
N ILE A 125 -2.10 -13.30 -2.69
CA ILE A 125 -2.64 -12.01 -3.14
C ILE A 125 -1.81 -11.57 -4.35
N GLN A 126 -2.47 -11.25 -5.45
CA GLN A 126 -1.82 -10.87 -6.70
C GLN A 126 -2.32 -9.52 -7.17
N TYR A 127 -1.41 -8.70 -7.70
CA TYR A 127 -1.72 -7.40 -8.27
C TYR A 127 -1.43 -7.38 -9.77
N SER A 128 -2.32 -6.75 -10.52
CA SER A 128 -2.11 -6.40 -11.92
C SER A 128 -2.48 -4.95 -12.13
N GLN A 129 -1.56 -4.17 -12.68
CA GLN A 129 -1.76 -2.74 -12.91
C GLN A 129 -2.91 -2.45 -13.89
N ASN A 130 -3.14 -3.35 -14.85
CA ASN A 130 -4.08 -3.12 -15.95
C ASN A 130 -5.37 -3.95 -15.81
N SER A 131 -5.55 -4.68 -14.70
CA SER A 131 -6.67 -5.61 -14.57
C SER A 131 -7.09 -5.80 -13.13
N PHE A 132 -8.40 -5.73 -12.90
CA PHE A 132 -9.00 -6.10 -11.64
C PHE A 132 -8.93 -7.62 -11.44
N ILE A 133 -8.20 -8.05 -10.42
CA ILE A 133 -8.14 -9.45 -9.98
C ILE A 133 -9.18 -9.67 -8.88
N ASP A 134 -9.03 -8.96 -7.78
CA ASP A 134 -9.94 -8.99 -6.65
C ASP A 134 -9.94 -7.66 -5.88
N ASN A 135 -10.89 -7.51 -4.96
CA ASN A 135 -11.04 -6.26 -4.22
C ASN A 135 -10.00 -6.08 -3.10
N LEU A 136 -9.45 -7.16 -2.52
CA LEU A 136 -8.44 -7.07 -1.48
C LEU A 136 -7.12 -6.55 -2.06
N SER A 137 -6.64 -7.17 -3.14
CA SER A 137 -5.43 -6.75 -3.85
C SER A 137 -5.54 -5.31 -4.35
N SER A 138 -6.67 -4.94 -4.97
CA SER A 138 -6.92 -3.57 -5.43
C SER A 138 -6.91 -2.56 -4.29
N LEU A 139 -7.52 -2.89 -3.15
CA LEU A 139 -7.60 -2.01 -1.99
C LEU A 139 -6.23 -1.80 -1.33
N LEU A 140 -5.45 -2.85 -1.16
CA LEU A 140 -4.09 -2.78 -0.62
C LEU A 140 -3.16 -1.99 -1.55
N SER A 141 -3.23 -2.26 -2.85
CA SER A 141 -2.43 -1.57 -3.87
C SER A 141 -2.78 -0.08 -3.96
N PHE A 142 -4.05 0.26 -3.85
CA PHE A 142 -4.49 1.66 -3.78
C PHE A 142 -3.84 2.39 -2.61
N TYR A 143 -3.91 1.83 -1.40
CA TYR A 143 -3.30 2.48 -0.23
C TYR A 143 -1.78 2.49 -0.26
N ALA A 144 -1.13 1.49 -0.85
CA ALA A 144 0.31 1.50 -1.11
C ALA A 144 0.70 2.73 -1.94
N TYR A 145 0.04 2.96 -3.08
CA TYR A 145 0.30 4.13 -3.92
C TYR A 145 -0.07 5.47 -3.28
N ILE A 146 -1.14 5.53 -2.47
CA ILE A 146 -1.46 6.75 -1.70
C ILE A 146 -0.32 7.06 -0.71
N VAL A 147 0.16 6.06 0.03
CA VAL A 147 1.25 6.25 1.01
C VAL A 147 2.54 6.68 0.32
N ILE A 148 2.92 6.02 -0.78
CA ILE A 148 4.10 6.39 -1.57
C ILE A 148 3.96 7.81 -2.12
N GLY A 149 2.80 8.15 -2.69
CA GLY A 149 2.57 9.49 -3.22
C GLY A 149 2.72 10.59 -2.16
N MET A 150 2.19 10.35 -0.96
CA MET A 150 2.34 11.30 0.16
C MET A 150 3.79 11.41 0.63
N ASP A 151 4.53 10.30 0.64
CA ASP A 151 5.94 10.31 1.00
C ASP A 151 6.76 11.15 0.01
N TYR A 152 6.59 10.94 -1.30
CA TYR A 152 7.30 11.72 -2.32
C TYR A 152 6.93 13.21 -2.31
N ASP A 153 5.66 13.55 -2.07
CA ASP A 153 5.23 14.94 -1.86
C ASP A 153 5.92 15.60 -0.66
N SER A 154 6.33 14.82 0.33
CA SER A 154 7.03 15.34 1.51
C SER A 154 8.50 15.65 1.25
N PHE A 155 9.09 15.12 0.19
CA PHE A 155 10.49 15.35 -0.20
C PHE A 155 10.65 16.31 -1.39
N SER A 156 9.62 16.43 -2.23
CA SER A 156 9.63 17.31 -3.39
C SER A 156 8.23 17.85 -3.67
N PRO A 157 8.07 19.15 -4.04
CA PRO A 157 6.77 19.70 -4.39
C PRO A 157 6.09 18.88 -5.50
N PHE A 158 4.94 18.29 -5.18
CA PHE A 158 4.14 17.45 -6.08
C PHE A 158 4.85 16.19 -6.59
N GLY A 159 5.90 15.72 -5.90
CA GLY A 159 6.63 14.50 -6.26
C GLY A 159 5.76 13.24 -6.29
N GLY A 160 4.62 13.24 -5.60
CA GLY A 160 3.68 12.15 -5.53
C GLY A 160 2.79 11.94 -6.76
N ASP A 161 2.80 12.87 -7.73
CA ASP A 161 1.90 12.84 -8.90
C ASP A 161 1.85 11.48 -9.62
N PRO A 162 2.98 10.82 -9.95
CA PRO A 162 2.96 9.52 -10.64
C PRO A 162 2.21 8.43 -9.84
N TYR A 163 2.34 8.46 -8.52
CA TYR A 163 1.76 7.44 -7.63
C TYR A 163 0.28 7.69 -7.37
N PHE A 164 -0.12 8.96 -7.25
CA PHE A 164 -1.55 9.29 -7.22
C PHE A 164 -2.23 8.88 -8.53
N LEU A 165 -1.60 9.12 -9.69
CA LEU A 165 -2.13 8.63 -10.97
C LEU A 165 -2.23 7.10 -11.01
N ALA A 166 -1.25 6.36 -10.49
CA ALA A 166 -1.33 4.90 -10.37
C ALA A 166 -2.50 4.46 -9.46
N ALA A 167 -2.73 5.15 -8.34
CA ALA A 167 -3.89 4.89 -7.48
C ALA A 167 -5.23 5.18 -8.18
N GLN A 168 -5.28 6.23 -9.03
CA GLN A 168 -6.45 6.54 -9.85
C GLN A 168 -6.72 5.45 -10.88
N GLU A 169 -5.68 4.92 -11.54
CA GLU A 169 -5.82 3.81 -12.47
C GLU A 169 -6.41 2.57 -11.78
N ILE A 170 -5.96 2.22 -10.57
CA ILE A 170 -6.55 1.13 -9.80
C ILE A 170 -8.05 1.35 -9.60
N ALA A 171 -8.46 2.55 -9.20
CA ALA A 171 -9.88 2.87 -9.03
C ALA A 171 -10.67 2.74 -10.36
N ASN A 172 -10.06 3.06 -11.49
CA ASN A 172 -10.66 2.92 -12.82
C ASN A 172 -10.76 1.46 -13.29
N THR A 173 -9.89 0.55 -12.82
CA THR A 173 -9.96 -0.87 -13.19
C THR A 173 -11.13 -1.61 -12.53
N ILE A 174 -11.74 -1.06 -11.46
CA ILE A 174 -12.83 -1.71 -10.74
C ILE A 174 -14.07 -1.83 -11.67
N PRO A 175 -14.53 -3.05 -12.01
CA PRO A 175 -15.65 -3.21 -12.93
C PRO A 175 -16.93 -2.60 -12.38
N THR A 176 -17.74 -2.00 -13.25
CA THR A 176 -19.01 -1.35 -12.88
C THR A 176 -19.94 -2.29 -12.10
N ASP A 177 -20.03 -3.56 -12.51
CA ASP A 177 -20.86 -4.57 -11.83
C ASP A 177 -20.39 -4.88 -10.41
N ASN A 178 -19.09 -4.75 -10.15
CA ASN A 178 -18.48 -4.97 -8.85
C ASN A 178 -18.46 -3.70 -7.98
N SER A 179 -18.51 -2.52 -8.59
CA SER A 179 -18.47 -1.23 -7.87
C SER A 179 -19.65 -1.02 -6.91
N GLY A 180 -20.81 -1.62 -7.19
CA GLY A 180 -21.96 -1.62 -6.29
C GLY A 180 -21.81 -2.53 -5.08
N LYS A 181 -21.08 -3.64 -5.26
CA LYS A 181 -20.78 -4.62 -4.22
C LYS A 181 -19.65 -4.14 -3.31
N TYR A 182 -18.57 -3.65 -3.90
CA TYR A 182 -17.39 -3.13 -3.20
C TYR A 182 -17.51 -1.61 -3.07
N LYS A 183 -18.21 -1.16 -2.02
CA LYS A 183 -18.42 0.26 -1.75
C LYS A 183 -17.11 0.99 -1.51
N GLY A 184 -17.05 2.24 -1.94
CA GLY A 184 -15.97 3.19 -1.67
C GLY A 184 -15.16 3.58 -2.90
N TRP A 185 -15.38 2.89 -4.02
CA TRP A 185 -14.78 3.20 -5.32
C TRP A 185 -15.59 4.21 -6.14
N ARG A 186 -16.81 4.58 -5.69
CA ARG A 186 -17.67 5.54 -6.38
C ARG A 186 -17.99 6.78 -5.53
N PRO A 187 -18.32 7.92 -6.16
CA PRO A 187 -18.69 9.13 -5.44
C PRO A 187 -19.92 8.96 -4.54
N ILE A 188 -20.88 8.10 -4.93
CA ILE A 188 -22.13 7.90 -4.20
C ILE A 188 -21.99 7.04 -2.94
N ASP A 189 -20.86 6.35 -2.76
CA ASP A 189 -20.67 5.41 -1.65
C ASP A 189 -20.34 6.09 -0.31
N GLY A 190 -20.30 7.42 -0.28
CA GLY A 190 -20.08 8.22 0.93
C GLY A 190 -19.29 9.49 0.67
N GLN A 191 -19.17 10.35 1.68
CA GLN A 191 -18.39 11.60 1.59
C GLN A 191 -16.90 11.40 1.91
N ARG A 192 -16.54 10.29 2.57
CA ARG A 192 -15.16 9.92 2.91
C ARG A 192 -14.94 8.49 2.43
N ASN A 193 -14.32 8.35 1.26
CA ASN A 193 -14.04 7.06 0.64
C ASN A 193 -12.84 7.17 -0.30
N ARG A 194 -12.40 6.02 -0.83
CA ARG A 194 -11.23 5.92 -1.73
C ARG A 194 -11.37 6.80 -2.96
N TYR A 195 -12.56 6.87 -3.55
CA TYR A 195 -12.85 7.78 -4.67
C TYR A 195 -12.54 9.25 -4.33
N TRP A 196 -13.08 9.77 -3.22
CA TRP A 196 -12.84 11.16 -2.83
C TRP A 196 -11.41 11.41 -2.34
N ILE A 197 -10.75 10.41 -1.75
CA ILE A 197 -9.33 10.52 -1.38
C ILE A 197 -8.51 10.83 -2.64
N ILE A 198 -8.61 10.00 -3.68
CA ILE A 198 -7.79 10.18 -4.87
C ILE A 198 -8.17 11.42 -5.68
N GLU A 199 -9.48 11.70 -5.81
CA GLU A 199 -9.97 12.91 -6.48
C GLU A 199 -9.39 14.16 -5.83
N ASN A 200 -9.35 14.22 -4.49
CA ASN A 200 -8.79 15.37 -3.77
C ASN A 200 -7.28 15.51 -3.96
N PHE A 201 -6.50 14.43 -4.02
CA PHE A 201 -5.05 14.52 -4.24
C PHE A 201 -4.68 15.02 -5.65
N LEU A 202 -5.50 14.68 -6.66
CA LEU A 202 -5.27 15.09 -8.05
C LEU A 202 -5.91 16.44 -8.40
N ASN A 203 -6.86 16.93 -7.59
CA ASN A 203 -7.56 18.17 -7.87
C ASN A 203 -6.60 19.39 -7.77
N PRO A 204 -6.47 20.21 -8.82
CA PRO A 204 -5.62 21.41 -8.80
C PRO A 204 -5.96 22.40 -7.67
N ARG A 205 -7.22 22.44 -7.22
CA ARG A 205 -7.66 23.29 -6.10
C ARG A 205 -7.07 22.86 -4.76
N MET A 206 -6.65 21.60 -4.65
CA MET A 206 -6.06 21.01 -3.44
C MET A 206 -4.53 21.05 -3.44
N ARG A 207 -3.90 21.57 -4.50
CA ARG A 207 -2.44 21.76 -4.57
C ARG A 207 -1.85 22.51 -3.37
N PRO A 208 -2.48 23.57 -2.81
CA PRO A 208 -1.93 24.22 -1.62
C PRO A 208 -1.76 23.29 -0.42
N ILE A 209 -2.62 22.27 -0.26
CA ILE A 209 -2.47 21.28 0.82
C ILE A 209 -1.26 20.38 0.56
N ARG A 210 -1.08 19.92 -0.68
CA ARG A 210 0.08 19.11 -1.08
C ARG A 210 1.39 19.89 -0.96
N GLN A 211 1.39 21.16 -1.33
CA GLN A 211 2.52 22.06 -1.10
C GLN A 211 2.83 22.20 0.39
N ALA A 212 1.80 22.33 1.24
CA ALA A 212 1.99 22.42 2.68
C ALA A 212 2.62 21.13 3.27
N ILE A 213 2.38 19.95 2.67
CA ILE A 213 3.06 18.70 3.08
C ILE A 213 4.57 18.83 2.87
N TYR A 214 5.02 19.31 1.70
CA TYR A 214 6.43 19.57 1.43
C TYR A 214 7.00 20.63 2.38
N ASP A 215 6.35 21.78 2.49
CA ASP A 215 6.84 22.91 3.28
C ASP A 215 6.99 22.52 4.76
N TYR A 216 6.01 21.79 5.31
CA TYR A 216 6.05 21.36 6.71
C TYR A 216 7.15 20.35 6.97
N HIS A 217 7.24 19.28 6.16
CA HIS A 217 8.17 18.18 6.42
C HIS A 217 9.60 18.56 6.03
N ARG A 218 9.81 19.00 4.78
CA ARG A 218 11.15 19.22 4.24
C ARG A 218 11.75 20.56 4.66
N LEU A 219 10.94 21.62 4.68
CA LEU A 219 11.44 22.97 5.00
C LEU A 219 11.24 23.33 6.47
N GLY A 220 10.41 22.58 7.21
CA GLY A 220 10.10 22.83 8.61
C GLY A 220 10.74 21.84 9.58
N LEU A 221 10.55 20.54 9.36
CA LEU A 221 11.05 19.50 10.27
C LEU A 221 12.49 19.08 9.98
N ASP A 222 12.88 18.96 8.71
CA ASP A 222 14.22 18.51 8.29
C ASP A 222 15.33 19.61 8.37
N ILE A 223 15.24 20.56 9.31
CA ILE A 223 16.20 21.68 9.47
C ILE A 223 17.44 21.26 10.26
#